data_AF-A0AAD9STB7-F1
#
_entry.id   AF-A0AAD9STB7-F1
#
_cell.length_a   1.000
_cell.length_b   1.000
_cell.length_c   1.000
_cell.angle_alpha   90.00
_cell.angle_beta   90.00
_cell.angle_gamma   90.00
#
_symmetry.space_group_name_H-M   'P 1'
#
loop_
_entity.id
_entity.type
_entity.pdbx_description
1 polymer ?
#
loop_
_entity_poly.entity_id
_entity_poly.type
_entity_poly.pdbx_seq_one_letter_code
_entity_poly.pdbx_strand_id
1 'polypeptide(L)'
;MENVCMENIQACILVSMLCAGNCEISSEALFIRMGMSMAQIMKLDSVANDQNCPITVSETARLVCWTLYLSSHRCFSGLGLPCRSDEYRPTCELPMDELAFASLNPDQARLEIPRKPGLWAHTVTLVQLSGPVMQLNRRISERPVAPEELDITVRRIEEQLRGWLDSLPADTQMTVPNLHRHQQDGLGGLFVALHLTFHYYSILLYFSFLEEGQGEAPTSSSTGGGDCPYIDRCKHQASSFGGILHLSRQLDGCLVSYPGFSHMITVSSAVLLHTLLLGDAGEIRDARRNLNANFEALVELQQPWPATTAVIGRLMKFQRTCLLSTESHKLDGWMVRFLLDHAVGLEERYSASGSSHQAVEDYEETSKTRELRQSGRYTDFDAL
;
A
#
# COMPACT_ATOMS: atom_id res chain seq x y z
N MET A 1 -26.11 18.97 -7.04
CA MET A 1 -24.94 19.75 -6.60
C MET A 1 -24.83 21.00 -7.46
N GLU A 2 -25.72 21.98 -7.27
CA GLU A 2 -25.72 23.20 -8.09
C GLU A 2 -24.78 24.28 -7.52
N ASN A 3 -24.43 24.21 -6.23
CA ASN A 3 -23.43 25.07 -5.58
C ASN A 3 -22.17 24.26 -5.29
N VAL A 4 -21.02 24.69 -5.84
CA VAL A 4 -19.71 24.11 -5.55
C VAL A 4 -19.16 24.76 -4.27
N CYS A 5 -18.87 23.95 -3.24
CA CYS A 5 -18.33 24.40 -1.96
C CYS A 5 -17.38 23.36 -1.34
N MET A 6 -16.68 23.74 -0.27
CA MET A 6 -15.69 22.90 0.40
C MET A 6 -16.30 21.62 0.98
N GLU A 7 -17.51 21.74 1.53
CA GLU A 7 -18.27 20.64 2.12
C GLU A 7 -18.65 19.59 1.06
N ASN A 8 -18.99 20.02 -0.16
CA ASN A 8 -19.26 19.08 -1.26
C ASN A 8 -18.00 18.31 -1.68
N ILE A 9 -16.82 18.95 -1.64
CA ILE A 9 -15.54 18.29 -1.93
C ILE A 9 -15.21 17.27 -0.83
N GLN A 10 -15.36 17.65 0.44
CA GLN A 10 -15.18 16.76 1.58
C GLN A 10 -16.14 15.57 1.53
N ALA A 11 -17.41 15.81 1.17
CA ALA A 11 -18.38 14.75 0.96
C ALA A 11 -17.95 13.79 -0.16
N CYS A 12 -17.42 14.30 -1.29
CA CYS A 12 -16.88 13.44 -2.34
C CYS A 12 -15.73 12.55 -1.84
N ILE A 13 -14.82 13.09 -1.03
CA ILE A 13 -13.73 12.32 -0.41
C ILE A 13 -14.30 11.21 0.49
N LEU A 14 -15.22 11.54 1.39
CA LEU A 14 -15.82 10.56 2.32
C LEU A 14 -16.60 9.48 1.59
N VAL A 15 -17.44 9.85 0.62
CA VAL A 15 -18.20 8.90 -0.19
C VAL A 15 -17.27 8.01 -1.02
N SER A 16 -16.16 8.55 -1.55
CA SER A 16 -15.18 7.72 -2.25
C SER A 16 -14.57 6.64 -1.35
N MET A 17 -14.28 6.96 -0.09
CA MET A 17 -13.79 5.97 0.89
C MET A 17 -14.85 4.91 1.18
N LEU A 18 -16.12 5.29 1.30
CA LEU A 18 -17.22 4.33 1.48
C LEU A 18 -17.36 3.41 0.26
N CYS A 19 -17.28 3.94 -0.96
CA CYS A 19 -17.30 3.14 -2.19
C CYS A 19 -16.13 2.16 -2.23
N ALA A 20 -14.91 2.61 -1.91
CA ALA A 20 -13.74 1.75 -1.83
C ALA A 20 -13.94 0.61 -0.81
N GLY A 21 -14.50 0.94 0.35
CA GLY A 21 -14.84 -0.02 1.41
C GLY A 21 -15.90 -1.06 1.00
N ASN A 22 -16.69 -0.79 -0.03
CA ASN A 22 -17.75 -1.67 -0.55
C ASN A 22 -17.42 -2.29 -1.92
N CYS A 23 -16.15 -2.30 -2.34
CA CYS A 23 -15.71 -2.79 -3.66
C CYS A 23 -16.27 -2.02 -4.87
N GLU A 24 -16.76 -0.80 -4.69
CA GLU A 24 -17.30 0.04 -5.76
C GLU A 24 -16.23 0.98 -6.33
N ILE A 25 -15.19 0.42 -6.93
CA ILE A 25 -13.96 1.17 -7.27
C ILE A 25 -14.17 2.16 -8.42
N SER A 26 -15.12 1.88 -9.32
CA SER A 26 -15.57 2.84 -10.33
C SER A 26 -16.24 4.06 -9.70
N SER A 27 -17.07 3.85 -8.67
CA SER A 27 -17.72 4.93 -7.92
C SER A 27 -16.69 5.74 -7.12
N GLU A 28 -15.73 5.08 -6.46
CA GLU A 28 -14.60 5.72 -5.78
C GLU A 28 -13.88 6.70 -6.74
N ALA A 29 -13.47 6.21 -7.91
CA ALA A 29 -12.78 7.02 -8.91
C ALA A 29 -13.64 8.20 -9.43
N LEU A 30 -14.95 8.00 -9.59
CA LEU A 30 -15.87 9.05 -10.01
C LEU A 30 -15.98 10.16 -8.96
N PHE A 31 -16.18 9.82 -7.69
CA PHE A 31 -16.30 10.81 -6.62
C PHE A 31 -14.99 11.58 -6.41
N ILE A 32 -13.84 10.91 -6.47
CA ILE A 32 -12.54 11.63 -6.43
C ILE A 32 -12.41 12.59 -7.60
N ARG A 33 -12.79 12.18 -8.82
CA ARG A 33 -12.77 13.06 -9.99
C ARG A 33 -13.66 14.28 -9.80
N MET A 34 -14.87 14.08 -9.29
CA MET A 34 -15.80 15.17 -8.99
C MET A 34 -15.24 16.14 -7.96
N GLY A 35 -14.66 15.64 -6.86
CA GLY A 35 -14.00 16.46 -5.85
C GLY A 35 -12.84 17.29 -6.42
N MET A 36 -12.01 16.69 -7.29
CA MET A 36 -10.93 17.40 -7.99
C MET A 36 -11.47 18.51 -8.89
N SER A 37 -12.52 18.23 -9.69
CA SER A 37 -13.15 19.24 -10.55
C SER A 37 -13.75 20.39 -9.75
N MET A 38 -14.41 20.09 -8.63
CA MET A 38 -14.94 21.11 -7.72
C MET A 38 -13.82 21.98 -7.11
N ALA A 39 -12.72 21.37 -6.67
CA ALA A 39 -11.57 22.09 -6.15
C ALA A 39 -10.91 23.00 -7.20
N GLN A 40 -10.86 22.57 -8.48
CA GLN A 40 -10.39 23.41 -9.59
C GLN A 40 -11.33 24.59 -9.86
N ILE A 41 -12.65 24.36 -9.88
CA ILE A 41 -13.66 25.42 -10.07
C ILE A 41 -13.55 26.48 -8.96
N MET A 42 -13.36 26.05 -7.71
CA MET A 42 -13.18 26.94 -6.56
C MET A 42 -11.80 27.60 -6.50
N LYS A 43 -10.84 27.16 -7.33
CA LYS A 43 -9.42 27.53 -7.22
C LYS A 43 -8.92 27.32 -5.78
N LEU A 44 -9.17 26.13 -5.23
CA LEU A 44 -8.93 25.83 -3.82
C LEU A 44 -7.47 26.04 -3.40
N ASP A 45 -6.52 25.82 -4.31
CA ASP A 45 -5.11 26.16 -4.11
C ASP A 45 -4.88 27.66 -3.83
N SER A 46 -5.65 28.55 -4.46
CA SER A 46 -5.58 29.99 -4.18
C SER A 46 -6.05 30.29 -2.76
N VAL A 47 -7.11 29.62 -2.28
CA VAL A 47 -7.60 29.75 -0.90
C VAL A 47 -6.57 29.22 0.09
N ALA A 48 -5.95 28.09 -0.23
CA ALA A 48 -4.88 27.49 0.54
C ALA A 48 -3.62 28.37 0.63
N ASN A 49 -3.42 29.28 -0.33
CA ASN A 49 -2.28 30.21 -0.37
C ASN A 49 -2.65 31.65 0.05
N ASP A 50 -3.91 31.93 0.34
CA ASP A 50 -4.35 33.28 0.73
C ASP A 50 -3.92 33.60 2.17
N GLN A 51 -3.04 34.59 2.32
CA GLN A 51 -2.53 35.06 3.61
C GLN A 51 -3.55 35.91 4.39
N ASN A 52 -4.64 36.33 3.74
CA ASN A 52 -5.71 37.11 4.38
C ASN A 52 -6.82 36.21 4.95
N CYS A 53 -6.86 34.94 4.57
CA CYS A 53 -7.79 33.98 5.15
C CYS A 53 -7.34 33.57 6.56
N PRO A 54 -8.30 33.26 7.47
CA PRO A 54 -7.97 32.58 8.71
C PRO A 54 -7.17 31.31 8.44
N ILE A 55 -6.19 31.02 9.31
CA ILE A 55 -5.29 29.86 9.12
C ILE A 55 -6.08 28.57 9.05
N THR A 56 -7.15 28.47 9.84
CA THR A 56 -8.08 27.34 9.85
C THR A 56 -8.65 27.03 8.46
N VAL A 57 -9.07 28.07 7.74
CA VAL A 57 -9.63 27.96 6.38
C VAL A 57 -8.56 27.56 5.37
N SER A 58 -7.42 28.25 5.38
CA SER A 58 -6.33 27.96 4.44
C SER A 58 -5.75 26.57 4.65
N GLU A 59 -5.59 26.13 5.91
CA GLU A 59 -5.06 24.81 6.23
C GLU A 59 -6.07 23.70 5.91
N THR A 60 -7.37 23.92 6.14
CA THR A 60 -8.41 22.99 5.69
C THR A 60 -8.38 22.83 4.17
N ALA A 61 -8.22 23.93 3.43
CA ALA A 61 -8.06 23.88 1.97
C ALA A 61 -6.82 23.08 1.54
N ARG A 62 -5.67 23.26 2.21
CA ARG A 62 -4.44 22.46 1.96
C ARG A 62 -4.69 20.97 2.19
N LEU A 63 -5.28 20.61 3.34
CA LEU A 63 -5.59 19.22 3.68
C LEU A 63 -6.49 18.58 2.63
N VAL A 64 -7.51 19.30 2.15
CA VAL A 64 -8.41 18.83 1.09
C VAL A 64 -7.67 18.65 -0.24
N CYS A 65 -6.90 19.64 -0.69
CA CYS A 65 -6.12 19.56 -1.93
C CYS A 65 -5.18 18.35 -1.92
N TRP A 66 -4.41 18.20 -0.83
CA TRP A 66 -3.47 17.08 -0.70
C TRP A 66 -4.18 15.73 -0.54
N THR A 67 -5.32 15.67 0.13
CA THR A 67 -6.10 14.42 0.22
C THR A 67 -6.64 13.98 -1.14
N LEU A 68 -7.19 14.90 -1.95
CA LEU A 68 -7.59 14.61 -3.32
C LEU A 68 -6.42 14.12 -4.17
N TYR A 69 -5.25 14.75 -4.02
CA TYR A 69 -4.02 14.32 -4.68
C TYR A 69 -3.67 12.87 -4.31
N LEU A 70 -3.62 12.54 -3.02
CA LEU A 70 -3.27 11.19 -2.54
C LEU A 70 -4.29 10.13 -2.97
N SER A 71 -5.58 10.45 -2.90
CA SER A 71 -6.63 9.54 -3.34
C SER A 71 -6.57 9.30 -4.84
N SER A 72 -6.36 10.33 -5.66
CA SER A 72 -6.25 10.19 -7.12
C SER A 72 -5.11 9.25 -7.56
N HIS A 73 -3.98 9.24 -6.84
CA HIS A 73 -2.86 8.34 -7.12
C HIS A 73 -3.21 6.87 -6.86
N ARG A 74 -4.04 6.62 -5.84
CA ARG A 74 -4.46 5.27 -5.46
C ARG A 74 -5.57 4.75 -6.39
N CYS A 75 -6.66 5.48 -6.52
CA CYS A 75 -7.85 5.01 -7.25
C CYS A 75 -7.57 4.77 -8.74
N PHE A 76 -6.88 5.70 -9.41
CA PHE A 76 -6.66 5.59 -10.86
C PHE A 76 -5.62 4.54 -11.22
N SER A 77 -4.58 4.38 -10.38
CA SER A 77 -3.58 3.33 -10.58
C SER A 77 -4.21 1.93 -10.48
N GLY A 78 -5.14 1.72 -9.54
CA GLY A 78 -5.86 0.45 -9.40
C GLY A 78 -6.71 0.08 -10.61
N LEU A 79 -7.37 1.06 -11.24
CA LEU A 79 -8.17 0.85 -12.45
C LEU A 79 -7.35 0.77 -13.75
N GLY A 80 -6.02 0.86 -13.67
CA GLY A 80 -5.16 0.97 -14.85
C GLY A 80 -5.40 2.25 -15.66
N LEU A 81 -6.13 3.21 -15.10
CA LEU A 81 -6.36 4.50 -15.72
C LEU A 81 -5.07 5.31 -15.63
N PRO A 82 -4.75 6.14 -16.63
CA PRO A 82 -3.65 7.08 -16.50
C PRO A 82 -3.96 8.01 -15.32
N CYS A 83 -3.23 7.85 -14.23
CA CYS A 83 -3.09 8.91 -13.26
C CYS A 83 -2.33 10.02 -13.99
N ARG A 84 -3.06 10.98 -14.57
CA ARG A 84 -2.47 12.21 -15.12
C ARG A 84 -2.09 13.08 -13.93
N SER A 85 -1.16 12.60 -13.12
CA SER A 85 -0.70 13.19 -11.86
C SER A 85 -0.21 14.63 -12.02
N ASP A 86 0.15 15.01 -13.24
CA ASP A 86 0.49 16.38 -13.63
C ASP A 86 -0.73 17.33 -13.78
N GLU A 87 -1.95 16.82 -13.98
CA GLU A 87 -3.15 17.66 -14.18
C GLU A 87 -3.71 18.24 -12.88
N TYR A 88 -3.39 17.63 -11.73
CA TYR A 88 -3.87 18.07 -10.42
C TYR A 88 -2.79 17.83 -9.37
N ARG A 89 -1.65 18.52 -9.50
CA ARG A 89 -0.68 18.62 -8.41
C ARG A 89 -0.96 19.90 -7.63
N PRO A 90 -1.30 19.83 -6.33
CA PRO A 90 -1.46 21.02 -5.51
C PRO A 90 -0.21 21.88 -5.54
N THR A 91 -0.40 23.19 -5.69
CA THR A 91 0.64 24.22 -5.68
C THR A 91 0.78 24.90 -4.32
N CYS A 92 -0.11 24.56 -3.38
CA CYS A 92 -0.05 25.04 -2.02
C CYS A 92 1.01 24.31 -1.19
N GLU A 93 1.41 24.92 -0.08
CA GLU A 93 2.38 24.32 0.85
C GLU A 93 1.88 22.97 1.41
N LEU A 94 2.82 22.12 1.82
CA LEU A 94 2.50 20.87 2.52
C LEU A 94 1.75 21.14 3.83
N PRO A 95 0.83 20.27 4.29
CA PRO A 95 0.07 20.46 5.53
C PRO A 95 0.93 20.65 6.78
N MET A 96 0.43 21.40 7.76
CA MET A 96 1.12 21.64 9.02
C MET A 96 0.90 20.51 10.03
N ASP A 97 1.61 20.60 11.15
CA ASP A 97 1.47 19.72 12.31
C ASP A 97 0.02 19.62 12.82
N GLU A 98 -0.45 18.39 13.02
CA GLU A 98 -1.83 18.09 13.36
C GLU A 98 -2.26 18.66 14.72
N LEU A 99 -1.37 18.64 15.73
CA LEU A 99 -1.67 19.19 17.05
C LEU A 99 -1.66 20.71 17.03
N ALA A 100 -0.69 21.29 16.31
CA ALA A 100 -0.65 22.72 16.09
C ALA A 100 -1.93 23.21 15.42
N PHE A 101 -2.41 22.51 14.36
CA PHE A 101 -3.67 22.81 13.71
C PHE A 101 -4.88 22.67 14.63
N ALA A 102 -4.96 21.56 15.39
CA ALA A 102 -6.06 21.30 16.33
C ALA A 102 -6.14 22.33 17.47
N SER A 103 -5.02 22.98 17.81
CA SER A 103 -4.95 24.00 18.84
C SER A 103 -5.36 25.42 18.39
N LEU A 104 -5.61 25.62 17.08
CA LEU A 104 -5.91 26.94 16.54
C LEU A 104 -7.30 27.45 16.94
N ASN A 105 -7.40 28.76 17.13
CA ASN A 105 -8.70 29.41 17.22
C ASN A 105 -9.32 29.59 15.82
N PRO A 106 -10.65 29.50 15.65
CA PRO A 106 -11.32 29.63 14.35
C PRO A 106 -10.92 30.89 13.56
N ASP A 107 -10.78 32.02 14.24
CA ASP A 107 -10.49 33.32 13.63
C ASP A 107 -8.99 33.68 13.65
N GLN A 108 -8.12 32.72 13.96
CA GLN A 108 -6.69 32.98 14.09
C GLN A 108 -6.06 33.34 12.74
N ALA A 109 -5.62 34.60 12.62
CA ALA A 109 -5.03 35.13 11.39
C ALA A 109 -3.52 34.88 11.28
N ARG A 110 -2.81 34.58 12.39
CA ARG A 110 -1.35 34.43 12.42
C ARG A 110 -0.90 33.30 13.34
N LEU A 111 0.16 32.59 12.91
CA LEU A 111 0.84 31.60 13.73
C LEU A 111 1.86 32.32 14.63
N GLU A 112 1.90 31.92 15.90
CA GLU A 112 2.89 32.43 16.86
C GLU A 112 4.25 31.74 16.71
N ILE A 113 4.23 30.51 16.19
CA ILE A 113 5.39 29.63 16.02
C ILE A 113 5.57 29.34 14.52
N PRO A 114 6.80 29.17 14.02
CA PRO A 114 7.02 28.75 12.64
C PRO A 114 6.24 27.48 12.29
N ARG A 115 5.64 27.49 11.11
CA ARG A 115 4.90 26.35 10.57
C ARG A 115 5.83 25.16 10.37
N LYS A 116 5.50 24.03 10.99
CA LYS A 116 6.21 22.74 10.83
C LYS A 116 5.29 21.76 10.06
N PRO A 117 5.83 20.95 9.13
CA PRO A 117 5.08 19.85 8.51
C PRO A 117 4.63 18.80 9.54
N GLY A 118 3.39 18.30 9.38
CA GLY A 118 2.82 17.22 10.19
C GLY A 118 3.05 15.82 9.61
N LEU A 119 2.51 14.80 10.28
CA LEU A 119 2.57 13.41 9.82
C LEU A 119 1.89 13.22 8.46
N TRP A 120 0.79 13.95 8.19
CA TRP A 120 0.10 13.95 6.91
C TRP A 120 0.95 14.55 5.80
N ALA A 121 1.72 15.61 6.07
CA ALA A 121 2.68 16.15 5.11
C ALA A 121 3.78 15.14 4.77
N HIS A 122 4.30 14.43 5.76
CA HIS A 122 5.26 13.35 5.52
C HIS A 122 4.64 12.22 4.68
N THR A 123 3.38 11.86 4.93
CA THR A 123 2.63 10.92 4.11
C THR A 123 2.52 11.40 2.66
N VAL A 124 2.21 12.68 2.44
CA VAL A 124 2.16 13.29 1.10
C VAL A 124 3.49 13.13 0.36
N THR A 125 4.59 13.47 1.01
CA THR A 125 5.93 13.35 0.40
C THR A 125 6.32 11.91 0.10
N LEU A 126 5.89 10.95 0.92
CA LEU A 126 6.12 9.53 0.67
C LEU A 126 5.34 9.01 -0.54
N VAL A 127 4.05 9.34 -0.63
CA VAL A 127 3.21 8.90 -1.76
C VAL A 127 3.70 9.46 -3.09
N GLN A 128 4.37 10.63 -3.11
CA GLN A 128 5.01 11.12 -4.32
C GLN A 128 6.10 10.17 -4.87
N LEU A 129 6.71 9.34 -4.01
CA LEU A 129 7.68 8.31 -4.40
C LEU A 129 7.04 7.02 -4.93
N SER A 130 5.72 6.87 -4.82
CA SER A 130 4.99 5.69 -5.32
C SER A 130 4.98 5.61 -6.85
N GLY A 131 5.00 6.74 -7.55
CA GLY A 131 4.93 6.81 -9.00
C GLY A 131 6.03 5.99 -9.69
N PRO A 132 7.31 6.22 -9.39
CA PRO A 132 8.42 5.41 -9.89
C PRO A 132 8.28 3.90 -9.62
N VAL A 133 7.85 3.51 -8.40
CA VAL A 133 7.65 2.10 -8.02
C VAL A 133 6.54 1.47 -8.89
N MET A 134 5.40 2.13 -9.03
CA MET A 134 4.27 1.64 -9.83
C MET A 134 4.60 1.58 -11.32
N GLN A 135 5.35 2.55 -11.84
CA GLN A 135 5.83 2.54 -13.22
C GLN A 135 6.78 1.37 -13.49
N LEU A 136 7.68 1.06 -12.56
CA LEU A 136 8.57 -0.09 -12.67
C LEU A 136 7.77 -1.40 -12.71
N ASN A 137 6.85 -1.60 -11.75
CA ASN A 137 6.01 -2.79 -11.71
C ASN A 137 5.18 -2.96 -12.98
N ARG A 138 4.60 -1.88 -13.51
CA ARG A 138 3.89 -1.93 -14.79
C ARG A 138 4.81 -2.35 -15.93
N ARG A 139 6.02 -1.79 -16.04
CA ARG A 139 6.98 -2.15 -17.10
C ARG A 139 7.36 -3.63 -17.04
N ILE A 140 7.63 -4.16 -15.85
CA ILE A 140 7.95 -5.58 -15.63
C ILE A 140 6.78 -6.47 -16.07
N SER A 141 5.54 -6.06 -15.80
CA SER A 141 4.36 -6.83 -16.19
C SER A 141 4.08 -6.84 -17.70
N GLU A 142 4.48 -5.78 -18.42
CA GLU A 142 4.21 -5.60 -19.85
C GLU A 142 5.27 -6.25 -20.75
N ARG A 143 6.54 -6.21 -20.32
CA ARG A 143 7.66 -6.72 -21.12
C ARG A 143 8.86 -7.10 -20.24
N PRO A 144 9.69 -8.07 -20.69
CA PRO A 144 10.97 -8.33 -20.06
C PRO A 144 11.84 -7.06 -20.04
N VAL A 145 12.41 -6.75 -18.89
CA VAL A 145 13.37 -5.65 -18.69
C VAL A 145 14.76 -6.25 -18.58
N ALA A 146 15.78 -5.60 -19.17
CA ALA A 146 17.15 -6.09 -19.06
C ALA A 146 17.60 -6.07 -17.58
N PRO A 147 18.27 -7.13 -17.07
CA PRO A 147 18.65 -7.23 -15.66
C PRO A 147 19.46 -6.03 -15.14
N GLU A 148 20.37 -5.50 -15.96
CA GLU A 148 21.18 -4.32 -15.61
C GLU A 148 20.34 -3.04 -15.48
N GLU A 149 19.39 -2.82 -16.40
CA GLU A 149 18.46 -1.67 -16.35
C GLU A 149 17.53 -1.75 -15.14
N LEU A 150 17.06 -2.97 -14.84
CA LEU A 150 16.23 -3.25 -13.67
C LEU A 150 17.00 -2.95 -12.37
N ASP A 151 18.23 -3.46 -12.22
CA ASP A 151 19.07 -3.24 -11.04
C ASP A 151 19.36 -1.75 -10.81
N ILE A 152 19.76 -1.01 -11.85
CA ILE A 152 20.00 0.44 -11.76
C ILE A 152 18.73 1.18 -11.32
N THR A 153 17.59 0.82 -11.91
CA THR A 153 16.30 1.47 -11.59
C THR A 153 15.89 1.19 -10.14
N VAL A 154 16.03 -0.06 -9.68
CA VAL A 154 15.69 -0.46 -8.31
C VAL A 154 16.57 0.27 -7.29
N ARG A 155 17.90 0.30 -7.49
CA ARG A 155 18.81 1.02 -6.59
C ARG A 155 18.48 2.50 -6.48
N ARG A 156 18.18 3.15 -7.61
CA ARG A 156 17.79 4.57 -7.61
C ARG A 156 16.53 4.82 -6.79
N ILE A 157 15.50 3.98 -6.94
CA ILE A 157 14.25 4.13 -6.18
C ILE A 157 14.47 3.80 -4.69
N GLU A 158 15.27 2.78 -4.38
CA GLU A 158 15.67 2.45 -3.01
C GLU A 158 16.39 3.63 -2.34
N GLU A 159 17.33 4.27 -3.03
CA GLU A 159 18.03 5.46 -2.54
C GLU A 159 17.06 6.61 -2.24
N GLN A 160 16.03 6.81 -3.07
CA GLN A 160 15.00 7.82 -2.83
C GLN A 160 14.14 7.49 -1.61
N LEU A 161 13.69 6.23 -1.46
CA LEU A 161 12.90 5.80 -0.30
C LEU A 161 13.71 5.91 0.99
N ARG A 162 14.97 5.46 0.99
CA ARG A 162 15.86 5.58 2.14
C ARG A 162 16.18 7.03 2.47
N GLY A 163 16.49 7.86 1.46
CA GLY A 163 16.73 9.28 1.65
C GLY A 163 15.51 10.00 2.24
N TRP A 164 14.30 9.58 1.86
CA TRP A 164 13.07 10.06 2.49
C TRP A 164 12.99 9.66 3.97
N LEU A 165 13.23 8.39 4.30
CA LEU A 165 13.21 7.90 5.67
C LEU A 165 14.25 8.62 6.55
N ASP A 166 15.46 8.82 6.05
CA ASP A 166 16.55 9.53 6.74
C ASP A 166 16.25 11.02 6.92
N SER A 167 15.41 11.60 6.07
CA SER A 167 15.00 13.01 6.15
C SER A 167 13.91 13.27 7.20
N LEU A 168 13.27 12.22 7.73
CA LEU A 168 12.23 12.39 8.73
C LEU A 168 12.80 12.97 10.04
N PRO A 169 12.10 13.92 10.66
CA PRO A 169 12.44 14.41 11.99
C PRO A 169 12.61 13.28 13.01
N ALA A 170 13.47 13.47 14.01
CA ALA A 170 13.77 12.44 15.01
C ALA A 170 12.54 11.95 15.80
N ASP A 171 11.56 12.83 16.00
CA ASP A 171 10.25 12.55 16.63
C ASP A 171 9.27 11.82 15.71
N THR A 172 9.57 11.74 14.41
CA THR A 172 8.77 11.05 13.38
C THR A 172 9.40 9.72 12.94
N GLN A 173 10.58 9.36 13.46
CA GLN A 173 11.21 8.07 13.17
C GLN A 173 10.47 6.91 13.85
N MET A 174 10.36 5.75 13.18
CA MET A 174 9.69 4.58 13.76
C MET A 174 10.51 4.01 14.92
N THR A 175 10.08 4.34 16.15
CA THR A 175 10.63 3.78 17.38
C THR A 175 9.49 3.56 18.36
N VAL A 176 9.63 2.60 19.27
CA VAL A 176 8.63 2.35 20.32
C VAL A 176 8.36 3.60 21.17
N PRO A 177 9.37 4.39 21.60
CA PRO A 177 9.13 5.65 22.31
C PRO A 177 8.34 6.68 21.50
N ASN A 178 8.63 6.82 20.20
CA ASN A 178 7.89 7.77 19.35
C ASN A 178 6.45 7.30 19.12
N LEU A 179 6.23 6.00 18.91
CA LEU A 179 4.88 5.43 18.81
C LEU A 179 4.04 5.75 20.04
N HIS A 180 4.58 5.54 21.25
CA HIS A 180 3.86 5.88 22.48
C HIS A 180 3.60 7.37 22.65
N ARG A 181 4.54 8.24 22.22
CA ARG A 181 4.32 9.68 22.24
C ARG A 181 3.15 10.08 21.33
N HIS A 182 3.20 9.67 20.07
CA HIS A 182 2.11 9.93 19.11
C HIS A 182 0.79 9.29 19.55
N GLN A 183 0.83 8.13 20.20
CA GLN A 183 -0.34 7.51 20.81
C GLN A 183 -0.98 8.43 21.88
N GLN A 184 -0.18 8.95 22.81
CA GLN A 184 -0.64 9.86 23.87
C GLN A 184 -1.24 11.14 23.31
N ASP A 185 -0.71 11.61 22.18
CA ASP A 185 -1.18 12.78 21.47
C ASP A 185 -2.41 12.49 20.56
N GLY A 186 -2.91 11.25 20.50
CA GLY A 186 -4.05 10.86 19.67
C GLY A 186 -3.72 10.68 18.17
N LEU A 187 -2.43 10.67 17.82
CA LEU A 187 -1.91 10.54 16.45
C LEU A 187 -1.33 9.15 16.15
N GLY A 188 -1.46 8.19 17.07
CA GLY A 188 -0.89 6.85 16.95
C GLY A 188 -1.22 6.15 15.64
N GLY A 189 -2.49 6.13 15.23
CA GLY A 189 -2.91 5.52 13.97
C GLY A 189 -2.30 6.19 12.73
N LEU A 190 -2.20 7.52 12.72
CA LEU A 190 -1.58 8.26 11.61
C LEU A 190 -0.07 7.97 11.52
N PHE A 191 0.61 7.91 12.67
CA PHE A 191 2.02 7.55 12.76
C PHE A 191 2.29 6.12 12.26
N VAL A 192 1.45 5.16 12.66
CA VAL A 192 1.54 3.77 12.18
C VAL A 192 1.29 3.70 10.67
N ALA A 193 0.26 4.38 10.17
CA ALA A 193 -0.07 4.40 8.75
C ALA A 193 1.09 4.92 7.88
N LEU A 194 1.81 5.95 8.35
CA LEU A 194 2.99 6.49 7.67
C LEU A 194 4.06 5.41 7.45
N HIS A 195 4.45 4.71 8.52
CA HIS A 195 5.52 3.72 8.45
C HIS A 195 5.12 2.44 7.73
N LEU A 196 3.86 2.01 7.86
CA LEU A 196 3.34 0.89 7.08
C LEU A 196 3.28 1.20 5.59
N THR A 197 2.95 2.45 5.22
CA THR A 197 3.00 2.90 3.82
C THR A 197 4.43 2.86 3.26
N PHE A 198 5.44 3.20 4.08
CA PHE A 198 6.84 3.11 3.68
C PHE A 198 7.23 1.67 3.37
N HIS A 199 6.98 0.75 4.30
CA HIS A 199 7.27 -0.67 4.09
C HIS A 199 6.49 -1.24 2.90
N TYR A 200 5.24 -0.84 2.71
CA TYR A 200 4.44 -1.23 1.55
C TYR A 200 5.10 -0.85 0.22
N TYR A 201 5.58 0.39 0.05
CA TYR A 201 6.27 0.79 -1.18
C TYR A 201 7.62 0.08 -1.36
N SER A 202 8.36 -0.19 -0.29
CA SER A 202 9.56 -1.01 -0.36
C SER A 202 9.26 -2.46 -0.75
N ILE A 203 8.18 -3.07 -0.24
CA ILE A 203 7.74 -4.41 -0.64
C ILE A 203 7.43 -4.43 -2.13
N LEU A 204 6.65 -3.46 -2.62
CA LEU A 204 6.28 -3.34 -4.03
C LEU A 204 7.50 -3.19 -4.95
N LEU A 205 8.57 -2.53 -4.50
CA LEU A 205 9.80 -2.36 -5.27
C LEU A 205 10.52 -3.70 -5.51
N TYR A 206 10.48 -4.60 -4.53
CA TYR A 206 11.23 -5.86 -4.58
C TYR A 206 10.38 -7.09 -4.91
N PHE A 207 9.06 -6.95 -4.99
CA PHE A 207 8.13 -8.08 -5.08
C PHE A 207 8.38 -8.98 -6.29
N SER A 208 8.76 -8.43 -7.44
CA SER A 208 9.01 -9.19 -8.67
C SER A 208 10.16 -10.19 -8.54
N PHE A 209 11.14 -9.91 -7.68
CA PHE A 209 12.30 -10.78 -7.49
C PHE A 209 11.96 -12.08 -6.74
N LEU A 210 10.80 -12.15 -6.09
CA LEU A 210 10.29 -13.39 -5.50
C LEU A 210 9.97 -14.44 -6.58
N GLU A 211 9.58 -14.00 -7.79
CA GLU A 211 9.31 -14.89 -8.91
C GLU A 211 10.61 -15.52 -9.42
N GLU A 212 11.67 -14.72 -9.61
CA GLU A 212 12.99 -15.18 -10.09
C GLU A 212 13.65 -16.21 -9.16
N GLY A 213 13.41 -16.12 -7.84
CA GLY A 213 13.88 -17.09 -6.86
C GLY A 213 13.25 -18.49 -6.97
N GLN A 214 12.23 -18.68 -7.82
CA GLN A 214 11.55 -19.96 -8.06
C GLN A 214 12.20 -20.80 -9.18
N GLY A 215 13.19 -20.26 -9.90
CA GLY A 215 13.94 -21.00 -10.92
C GLY A 215 15.04 -21.87 -10.31
N GLU A 216 15.12 -23.16 -10.69
CA GLU A 216 16.25 -24.02 -10.31
C GLU A 216 17.58 -23.46 -10.82
N ALA A 217 18.61 -23.65 -9.99
CA ALA A 217 19.99 -23.24 -10.22
C ALA A 217 20.47 -23.51 -11.66
N PRO A 218 21.14 -22.56 -12.32
CA PRO A 218 21.82 -22.86 -13.57
C PRO A 218 22.96 -23.83 -13.27
N THR A 219 22.76 -25.09 -13.61
CA THR A 219 23.87 -25.99 -13.90
C THR A 219 24.70 -25.34 -15.00
N SER A 220 25.98 -25.12 -14.69
CA SER A 220 27.06 -24.64 -15.55
C SER A 220 27.28 -23.11 -15.63
N SER A 221 28.27 -22.70 -14.85
CA SER A 221 29.35 -21.78 -15.23
C SER A 221 28.97 -20.35 -15.63
N SER A 222 28.64 -19.55 -14.62
CA SER A 222 29.24 -18.23 -14.42
C SER A 222 29.16 -17.90 -12.92
N THR A 223 30.31 -17.56 -12.35
CA THR A 223 30.55 -17.07 -10.99
C THR A 223 29.32 -16.47 -10.27
N GLY A 224 28.80 -17.20 -9.28
CA GLY A 224 27.93 -16.68 -8.22
C GLY A 224 26.49 -17.21 -8.25
N GLY A 225 26.26 -18.40 -7.69
CA GLY A 225 24.94 -18.77 -7.14
C GLY A 225 24.66 -17.94 -5.89
N GLY A 226 24.54 -16.62 -6.08
CA GLY A 226 24.40 -15.64 -5.02
C GLY A 226 22.93 -15.28 -4.81
N ASP A 227 22.50 -15.35 -3.56
CA ASP A 227 21.22 -14.82 -3.08
C ASP A 227 20.94 -13.46 -3.71
N CYS A 228 19.84 -13.34 -4.45
CA CYS A 228 19.40 -12.05 -4.97
C CYS A 228 19.07 -11.16 -3.76
N PRO A 229 19.84 -10.08 -3.49
CA PRO A 229 19.69 -9.30 -2.25
C PRO A 229 18.31 -8.63 -2.13
N TYR A 230 17.58 -8.51 -3.24
CA TYR A 230 16.23 -7.97 -3.27
C TYR A 230 15.18 -8.91 -2.65
N ILE A 231 15.40 -10.23 -2.68
CA ILE A 231 14.50 -11.20 -2.03
C ILE A 231 14.53 -10.98 -0.52
N ASP A 232 15.72 -10.98 0.07
CA ASP A 232 15.90 -10.77 1.52
C ASP A 232 15.37 -9.42 1.98
N ARG A 233 15.58 -8.38 1.16
CA ARG A 233 15.00 -7.06 1.41
C ARG A 233 13.47 -7.12 1.37
N CYS A 234 12.85 -7.76 0.38
CA CYS A 234 11.40 -7.91 0.32
C CYS A 234 10.84 -8.58 1.58
N LYS A 235 11.45 -9.70 1.99
CA LYS A 235 11.08 -10.45 3.22
C LYS A 235 11.25 -9.62 4.48
N HIS A 236 12.34 -8.87 4.59
CA HIS A 236 12.62 -7.98 5.72
C HIS A 236 11.55 -6.87 5.83
N GLN A 237 11.18 -6.26 4.70
CA GLN A 237 10.16 -5.21 4.69
C GLN A 237 8.77 -5.76 5.06
N ALA A 238 8.40 -6.94 4.57
CA ALA A 238 7.15 -7.61 4.96
C ALA A 238 7.12 -8.02 6.44
N SER A 239 8.26 -8.47 6.98
CA SER A 239 8.37 -8.81 8.40
C SER A 239 8.29 -7.57 9.29
N SER A 240 8.93 -6.47 8.87
CA SER A 240 8.85 -5.18 9.58
C SER A 240 7.43 -4.62 9.56
N PHE A 241 6.74 -4.69 8.42
CA PHE A 241 5.32 -4.35 8.30
C PHE A 241 4.48 -5.13 9.31
N GLY A 242 4.59 -6.46 9.33
CA GLY A 242 3.84 -7.31 10.26
C GLY A 242 4.16 -7.04 11.73
N GLY A 243 5.43 -6.76 12.04
CA GLY A 243 5.86 -6.39 13.40
C GLY A 243 5.26 -5.07 13.88
N ILE A 244 5.25 -4.03 13.03
CA ILE A 244 4.62 -2.74 13.35
C ILE A 244 3.11 -2.90 13.51
N LEU A 245 2.46 -3.66 12.62
CA LEU A 245 1.03 -3.92 12.69
C LEU A 245 0.64 -4.70 13.95
N HIS A 246 1.45 -5.67 14.35
CA HIS A 246 1.25 -6.41 15.59
C HIS A 246 1.37 -5.49 16.81
N LEU A 247 2.40 -4.64 16.83
CA LEU A 247 2.62 -3.69 17.92
C LEU A 247 1.48 -2.67 18.01
N SER A 248 1.01 -2.14 16.89
CA SER A 248 -0.07 -1.15 16.88
C SER A 248 -1.39 -1.70 17.42
N ARG A 249 -1.67 -2.99 17.20
CA ARG A 249 -2.86 -3.68 17.74
C ARG A 249 -2.82 -3.91 19.24
N GLN A 250 -1.66 -3.78 19.88
CA GLN A 250 -1.52 -3.85 21.34
C GLN A 250 -1.76 -2.50 22.02
N LEU A 251 -1.96 -1.43 21.24
CA LEU A 251 -2.02 -0.05 21.73
C LEU A 251 -3.31 0.64 21.27
N ASP A 252 -4.09 1.12 22.23
CA ASP A 252 -5.29 1.90 21.94
C ASP A 252 -4.94 3.17 21.17
N GLY A 253 -5.74 3.50 20.15
CA GLY A 253 -5.53 4.68 19.29
C GLY A 253 -4.43 4.51 18.22
N CYS A 254 -3.81 3.34 18.10
CA CYS A 254 -2.80 3.03 17.08
C CYS A 254 -3.33 2.21 15.89
N LEU A 255 -4.59 1.79 15.92
CA LEU A 255 -5.21 1.04 14.83
C LEU A 255 -5.41 1.91 13.59
N VAL A 256 -5.11 1.35 12.42
CA VAL A 256 -5.32 1.98 11.12
C VAL A 256 -6.58 1.38 10.50
N SER A 257 -7.61 2.19 10.30
CA SER A 257 -8.88 1.76 9.70
C SER A 257 -9.24 2.61 8.49
N TYR A 258 -8.79 2.18 7.32
CA TYR A 258 -9.26 2.70 6.03
C TYR A 258 -9.24 1.59 4.97
N PRO A 259 -10.12 1.61 3.95
CA PRO A 259 -10.28 0.51 3.01
C PRO A 259 -9.00 0.05 2.31
N GLY A 260 -8.21 1.00 1.80
CA GLY A 260 -6.96 0.70 1.09
C GLY A 260 -5.86 0.07 1.95
N PHE A 261 -6.03 0.05 3.27
CA PHE A 261 -5.08 -0.58 4.18
C PHE A 261 -5.13 -2.11 4.07
N SER A 262 -6.32 -2.67 3.83
CA SER A 262 -6.51 -4.10 3.56
C SER A 262 -5.61 -4.59 2.42
N HIS A 263 -5.49 -3.81 1.34
CA HIS A 263 -4.61 -4.12 0.22
C HIS A 263 -3.13 -4.14 0.62
N MET A 264 -2.67 -3.18 1.42
CA MET A 264 -1.28 -3.14 1.90
C MET A 264 -0.95 -4.36 2.75
N ILE A 265 -1.85 -4.72 3.68
CA ILE A 265 -1.69 -5.92 4.51
C ILE A 265 -1.62 -7.17 3.61
N THR A 266 -2.49 -7.29 2.62
CA THR A 266 -2.50 -8.44 1.71
C THR A 266 -1.23 -8.56 0.88
N VAL A 267 -0.66 -7.45 0.40
CA VAL A 267 0.62 -7.47 -0.32
C VAL A 267 1.75 -7.94 0.60
N SER A 268 1.79 -7.44 1.85
CA SER A 268 2.74 -7.94 2.85
C SER A 268 2.53 -9.43 3.14
N SER A 269 1.28 -9.87 3.30
CA SER A 269 0.94 -11.27 3.57
C SER A 269 1.33 -12.20 2.42
N ALA A 270 1.25 -11.74 1.17
CA ALA A 270 1.68 -12.52 0.02
C ALA A 270 3.20 -12.85 0.07
N VAL A 271 4.03 -11.89 0.51
CA VAL A 271 5.47 -12.14 0.74
C VAL A 271 5.69 -13.15 1.88
N LEU A 272 4.93 -13.02 2.97
CA LEU A 272 5.04 -13.93 4.12
C LEU A 272 4.59 -15.35 3.75
N LEU A 273 3.53 -15.50 2.95
CA LEU A 273 3.11 -16.77 2.39
C LEU A 273 4.16 -17.38 1.47
N HIS A 274 4.72 -16.57 0.56
CA HIS A 274 5.82 -17.01 -0.29
C HIS A 274 6.99 -17.53 0.56
N THR A 275 7.32 -16.82 1.65
CA THR A 275 8.39 -17.23 2.59
C THR A 275 8.03 -18.51 3.35
N LEU A 276 6.78 -18.70 3.77
CA LEU A 276 6.34 -19.95 4.40
C LEU A 276 6.43 -21.15 3.46
N LEU A 277 6.00 -20.95 2.22
CA LEU A 277 5.97 -22.01 1.22
C LEU A 277 7.39 -22.37 0.76
N LEU A 278 8.19 -21.36 0.39
CA LEU A 278 9.42 -21.53 -0.39
C LEU A 278 10.70 -21.08 0.33
N GLY A 279 10.57 -20.45 1.50
CA GLY A 279 11.71 -19.98 2.29
C GLY A 279 12.42 -21.08 3.08
N ASP A 280 13.51 -20.68 3.72
CA ASP A 280 14.34 -21.55 4.54
C ASP A 280 13.68 -21.91 5.87
N ALA A 281 14.10 -23.03 6.46
CA ALA A 281 13.53 -23.52 7.72
C ALA A 281 13.62 -22.49 8.87
N GLY A 282 14.66 -21.66 8.88
CA GLY A 282 14.84 -20.59 9.88
C GLY A 282 13.83 -19.45 9.76
N GLU A 283 13.25 -19.24 8.57
CA GLU A 283 12.36 -18.11 8.28
C GLU A 283 10.89 -18.43 8.64
N ILE A 284 10.52 -19.72 8.67
CA ILE A 284 9.12 -20.18 8.80
C ILE A 284 8.46 -19.61 10.06
N ARG A 285 9.13 -19.65 11.21
CA ARG A 285 8.51 -19.27 12.49
C ARG A 285 8.11 -17.81 12.50
N ASP A 286 9.00 -16.94 12.04
CA ASP A 286 8.78 -15.49 12.07
C ASP A 286 7.83 -15.07 10.94
N ALA A 287 7.92 -15.70 9.76
CA ALA A 287 6.95 -15.53 8.69
C ALA A 287 5.52 -15.89 9.12
N ARG A 288 5.36 -17.01 9.85
CA ARG A 288 4.06 -17.46 10.38
C ARG A 288 3.49 -16.48 11.41
N ARG A 289 4.33 -16.00 12.32
CA ARG A 289 3.91 -15.02 13.34
C ARG A 289 3.41 -13.73 12.71
N ASN A 290 4.17 -13.17 11.77
CA ASN A 290 3.79 -11.94 11.07
C ASN A 290 2.55 -12.17 10.19
N LEU A 291 2.42 -13.33 9.56
CA LEU A 291 1.24 -13.65 8.74
C LEU A 291 -0.03 -13.73 9.59
N ASN A 292 0.03 -14.35 10.76
CA ASN A 292 -1.09 -14.40 11.69
C ASN A 292 -1.50 -13.00 12.14
N ALA A 293 -0.53 -12.16 12.53
CA ALA A 293 -0.80 -10.78 12.92
C ALA A 293 -1.48 -9.97 11.80
N ASN A 294 -1.04 -10.17 10.55
CA ASN A 294 -1.67 -9.57 9.38
C ASN A 294 -3.10 -10.09 9.14
N PHE A 295 -3.32 -11.40 9.28
CA PHE A 295 -4.64 -11.99 9.04
C PHE A 295 -5.67 -11.56 10.08
N GLU A 296 -5.28 -11.54 11.36
CA GLU A 296 -6.13 -11.00 12.43
C GLU A 296 -6.55 -9.55 12.13
N ALA A 297 -5.63 -8.71 11.64
CA ALA A 297 -5.95 -7.33 11.24
C ALA A 297 -6.92 -7.28 10.04
N LEU A 298 -6.79 -8.19 9.06
CA LEU A 298 -7.72 -8.28 7.94
C LEU A 298 -9.12 -8.68 8.41
N VAL A 299 -9.23 -9.64 9.32
CA VAL A 299 -10.52 -10.06 9.90
C VAL A 299 -11.18 -8.90 10.65
N GLU A 300 -10.42 -8.14 11.45
CA GLU A 300 -10.92 -6.94 12.13
C GLU A 300 -11.42 -5.87 11.14
N LEU A 301 -10.72 -5.68 10.01
CA LEU A 301 -11.09 -4.70 8.97
C LEU A 301 -12.32 -5.10 8.15
N GLN A 302 -12.71 -6.38 8.11
CA GLN A 302 -13.93 -6.82 7.40
C GLN A 302 -15.21 -6.19 7.95
N GLN A 303 -15.26 -5.91 9.25
CA GLN A 303 -16.44 -5.31 9.90
C GLN A 303 -16.73 -3.90 9.35
N PRO A 304 -15.79 -2.93 9.40
CA PRO A 304 -16.03 -1.62 8.82
C PRO A 304 -15.93 -1.60 7.29
N TRP A 305 -15.18 -2.52 6.68
CA TRP A 305 -14.86 -2.51 5.25
C TRP A 305 -15.10 -3.88 4.59
N PRO A 306 -16.33 -4.15 4.13
CA PRO A 306 -16.71 -5.42 3.49
C PRO A 306 -15.81 -5.85 2.32
N ALA A 307 -15.21 -4.88 1.62
CA ALA A 307 -14.25 -5.12 0.55
C ALA A 307 -13.06 -6.00 0.96
N THR A 308 -12.71 -5.99 2.25
CA THR A 308 -11.61 -6.79 2.81
C THR A 308 -11.79 -8.29 2.55
N THR A 309 -13.03 -8.77 2.47
CA THR A 309 -13.34 -10.18 2.11
C THR A 309 -12.83 -10.54 0.73
N ALA A 310 -13.02 -9.67 -0.27
CA ALA A 310 -12.48 -9.90 -1.61
C ALA A 310 -10.95 -9.95 -1.59
N VAL A 311 -10.31 -9.10 -0.76
CA VAL A 311 -8.85 -9.06 -0.63
C VAL A 311 -8.30 -10.32 0.06
N ILE A 312 -9.00 -10.88 1.05
CA ILE A 312 -8.65 -12.19 1.65
C ILE A 312 -8.75 -13.31 0.61
N GLY A 313 -9.83 -13.34 -0.19
CA GLY A 313 -9.98 -14.33 -1.27
C GLY A 313 -8.83 -14.27 -2.28
N ARG A 314 -8.31 -13.07 -2.58
CA ARG A 314 -7.12 -12.91 -3.43
C ARG A 314 -5.86 -13.50 -2.82
N LEU A 315 -5.69 -13.40 -1.50
CA LEU A 315 -4.57 -14.00 -0.78
C LEU A 315 -4.61 -15.53 -0.84
N MET A 316 -5.81 -16.13 -0.68
CA MET A 316 -6.00 -17.57 -0.86
C MET A 316 -5.65 -18.01 -2.28
N LYS A 317 -6.09 -17.27 -3.31
CA LYS A 317 -5.74 -17.54 -4.71
C LYS A 317 -4.24 -17.43 -4.95
N PHE A 318 -3.57 -16.44 -4.36
CA PHE A 318 -2.11 -16.29 -4.42
C PHE A 318 -1.39 -17.52 -3.86
N GLN A 319 -1.77 -18.02 -2.66
CA GLN A 319 -1.19 -19.24 -2.08
C GLN A 319 -1.34 -20.44 -3.02
N ARG A 320 -2.54 -20.63 -3.61
CA ARG A 320 -2.81 -21.71 -4.56
C ARG A 320 -1.93 -21.58 -5.82
N THR A 321 -1.80 -20.39 -6.37
CA THR A 321 -0.96 -20.15 -7.55
C THR A 321 0.52 -20.38 -7.25
N CYS A 322 1.04 -19.95 -6.09
CA CYS A 322 2.41 -20.28 -5.66
C CYS A 322 2.66 -21.80 -5.63
N LEU A 323 1.70 -22.59 -5.15
CA LEU A 323 1.84 -24.05 -5.11
C LEU A 323 1.91 -24.64 -6.52
N LEU A 324 1.07 -24.18 -7.44
CA LEU A 324 1.04 -24.65 -8.83
C LEU A 324 2.24 -24.15 -9.66
N SER A 325 2.78 -22.96 -9.36
CA SER A 325 3.93 -22.41 -10.09
C SER A 325 5.20 -23.20 -9.83
N THR A 326 5.38 -23.74 -8.62
CA THR A 326 6.51 -24.65 -8.31
C THR A 326 6.53 -25.91 -9.16
N GLU A 327 5.40 -26.30 -9.77
CA GLU A 327 5.29 -27.51 -10.59
C GLU A 327 5.45 -27.23 -12.09
N SER A 328 5.24 -25.98 -12.51
CA SER A 328 5.18 -25.60 -13.92
C SER A 328 6.36 -24.74 -14.40
N HIS A 329 7.24 -24.27 -13.50
CA HIS A 329 8.45 -23.47 -13.78
C HIS A 329 8.23 -22.24 -14.68
N LYS A 330 7.00 -21.74 -14.83
CA LYS A 330 6.70 -20.59 -15.69
C LYS A 330 6.70 -19.30 -14.88
N LEU A 331 7.73 -18.49 -15.13
CA LEU A 331 7.79 -17.08 -14.76
C LEU A 331 7.02 -16.31 -15.84
N ASP A 332 5.73 -16.06 -15.63
CA ASP A 332 4.90 -15.30 -16.58
C ASP A 332 4.59 -13.89 -16.09
N GLY A 333 5.14 -13.45 -14.95
CA GLY A 333 4.89 -12.14 -14.36
C GLY A 333 3.59 -12.08 -13.58
N TRP A 334 2.99 -13.23 -13.25
CA TRP A 334 1.72 -13.30 -12.51
C TRP A 334 1.82 -12.65 -11.12
N MET A 335 2.98 -12.71 -10.47
CA MET A 335 3.20 -12.10 -9.15
C MET A 335 3.06 -10.57 -9.23
N VAL A 336 3.56 -9.97 -10.31
CA VAL A 336 3.41 -8.52 -10.52
C VAL A 336 1.98 -8.14 -10.89
N ARG A 337 1.29 -8.97 -11.68
CA ARG A 337 -0.16 -8.78 -11.96
C ARG A 337 -1.00 -8.85 -10.70
N PHE A 338 -0.66 -9.74 -9.75
CA PHE A 338 -1.30 -9.79 -8.44
C PHE A 338 -1.22 -8.45 -7.70
N LEU A 339 -0.11 -7.70 -7.81
CA LEU A 339 0.00 -6.36 -7.23
C LEU A 339 -0.88 -5.33 -7.94
N LEU A 340 -0.87 -5.34 -9.27
CA LEU A 340 -1.48 -4.31 -10.11
C LEU A 340 -3.01 -4.45 -10.19
N ASP A 341 -3.52 -5.67 -10.33
CA ASP A 341 -4.95 -5.95 -10.55
C ASP A 341 -5.76 -5.94 -9.23
N HIS A 342 -5.48 -5.01 -8.31
CA HIS A 342 -6.18 -4.98 -7.03
C HIS A 342 -7.59 -4.43 -7.07
N ALA A 343 -7.94 -3.69 -8.12
CA ALA A 343 -9.27 -3.14 -8.34
C ALA A 343 -10.13 -3.91 -9.34
N VAL A 344 -9.51 -4.75 -10.17
CA VAL A 344 -10.22 -5.59 -11.12
C VAL A 344 -10.47 -6.91 -10.42
N GLY A 345 -11.74 -7.26 -10.24
CA GLY A 345 -12.11 -8.60 -9.79
C GLY A 345 -11.34 -9.61 -10.63
N LEU A 346 -10.54 -10.47 -9.98
CA LEU A 346 -9.68 -11.46 -10.61
C LEU A 346 -10.43 -12.44 -11.53
N GLU A 347 -11.76 -12.34 -11.60
CA GLU A 347 -12.67 -13.09 -12.48
C GLU A 347 -12.78 -12.50 -13.90
N GLU A 348 -12.71 -11.17 -14.07
CA GLU A 348 -13.01 -10.56 -15.38
C GLU A 348 -11.88 -10.73 -16.41
N ARG A 349 -10.60 -10.70 -15.97
CA ARG A 349 -9.46 -10.83 -16.91
C ARG A 349 -9.04 -12.27 -17.20
N TYR A 350 -9.21 -13.21 -16.27
CA TYR A 350 -8.96 -14.62 -16.56
C TYR A 350 -10.00 -15.22 -17.54
N SER A 351 -11.16 -14.58 -17.65
CA SER A 351 -12.18 -14.91 -18.66
C SER A 351 -11.90 -14.27 -20.03
N ALA A 352 -11.20 -13.12 -20.05
CA ALA A 352 -11.00 -12.30 -21.26
C ALA A 352 -9.61 -12.49 -21.91
N SER A 353 -8.55 -12.81 -21.15
CA SER A 353 -7.30 -13.27 -21.72
C SER A 353 -7.45 -14.74 -22.07
N GLY A 354 -7.55 -15.07 -23.36
CA GLY A 354 -7.64 -16.44 -23.87
C GLY A 354 -6.41 -17.32 -23.63
N SER A 355 -5.80 -17.26 -22.43
CA SER A 355 -4.99 -18.35 -21.92
C SER A 355 -5.95 -19.50 -21.62
N SER A 356 -5.80 -20.60 -22.35
CA SER A 356 -6.44 -21.88 -22.10
C SER A 356 -5.98 -22.49 -20.77
N HIS A 357 -6.20 -21.79 -19.65
CA HIS A 357 -6.23 -22.39 -18.33
C HIS A 357 -7.64 -22.91 -18.14
N GLN A 358 -7.73 -24.24 -18.10
CA GLN A 358 -8.94 -24.98 -17.79
C GLN A 358 -9.71 -24.33 -16.65
N ALA A 359 -11.03 -24.36 -16.79
CA ALA A 359 -11.97 -24.05 -15.73
C ALA A 359 -11.47 -24.64 -14.40
N VAL A 360 -11.48 -23.79 -13.39
CA VAL A 360 -11.19 -24.14 -12.00
C VAL A 360 -12.28 -25.11 -11.54
N GLU A 361 -12.06 -26.40 -11.76
CA GLU A 361 -12.82 -27.47 -11.13
C GLU A 361 -12.33 -27.68 -9.68
N ASP A 362 -13.27 -28.05 -8.81
CA ASP A 362 -13.10 -28.36 -7.39
C ASP A 362 -11.83 -29.20 -7.15
N TYR A 363 -10.94 -28.69 -6.30
CA TYR A 363 -9.64 -29.30 -6.04
C TYR A 363 -9.74 -30.32 -4.90
N GLU A 364 -9.57 -31.61 -5.21
CA GLU A 364 -9.23 -32.65 -4.23
C GLU A 364 -7.89 -32.31 -3.55
N GLU A 365 -7.82 -32.46 -2.23
CA GLU A 365 -6.63 -32.21 -1.41
C GLU A 365 -5.43 -33.05 -1.90
N THR A 366 -4.45 -32.43 -2.57
CA THR A 366 -3.25 -33.13 -3.07
C THR A 366 -2.31 -33.56 -1.94
N SER A 367 -1.56 -34.66 -2.13
CA SER A 367 -0.55 -35.17 -1.17
C SER A 367 0.41 -34.08 -0.68
N LYS A 368 0.84 -33.21 -1.59
CA LYS A 368 1.73 -32.07 -1.31
C LYS A 368 1.11 -31.02 -0.39
N THR A 369 -0.18 -30.73 -0.55
CA THR A 369 -0.91 -29.83 0.36
C THR A 369 -0.95 -30.41 1.77
N ARG A 370 -1.17 -31.72 1.90
CA ARG A 370 -1.15 -32.42 3.18
C ARG A 370 0.24 -32.40 3.83
N GLU A 371 1.30 -32.61 3.06
CA GLU A 371 2.69 -32.54 3.54
C GLU A 371 3.10 -31.11 3.99
N LEU A 372 2.73 -30.08 3.22
CA LEU A 372 2.97 -28.68 3.60
C LEU A 372 2.17 -28.27 4.83
N ARG A 373 0.97 -28.83 5.01
CA ARG A 373 0.17 -28.64 6.22
C ARG A 373 0.82 -29.28 7.44
N GLN A 374 1.32 -30.51 7.31
CA GLN A 374 2.04 -31.21 8.38
C GLN A 374 3.36 -30.53 8.77
N SER A 375 4.06 -29.93 7.81
CA SER A 375 5.30 -29.19 8.05
C SER A 375 5.09 -27.73 8.50
N GLY A 376 3.85 -27.27 8.65
CA GLY A 376 3.56 -25.88 9.05
C GLY A 376 3.98 -24.85 8.01
N ARG A 377 3.99 -25.23 6.72
CA ARG A 377 4.27 -24.34 5.59
C ARG A 377 3.00 -23.89 4.85
N TYR A 378 1.90 -24.62 5.04
CA TYR A 378 0.58 -24.25 4.52
C TYR A 378 -0.25 -23.48 5.56
N THR A 379 -0.98 -22.47 5.10
CA THR A 379 -1.95 -21.71 5.89
C THR A 379 -3.36 -22.13 5.49
N ASP A 380 -4.13 -22.64 6.43
CA ASP A 380 -5.56 -22.89 6.24
C ASP A 380 -6.33 -21.66 6.73
N PHE A 381 -6.83 -20.88 5.77
CA PHE A 381 -7.58 -19.66 6.05
C PHE A 381 -9.02 -19.91 6.50
N ASP A 382 -9.55 -21.13 6.31
CA ASP A 382 -10.89 -21.50 6.78
C ASP A 382 -10.87 -21.96 8.26
N ALA A 383 -9.68 -22.25 8.79
CA ALA A 383 -9.45 -22.69 10.16
C ALA A 383 -8.89 -21.59 11.10
N LEU A 384 -8.70 -20.37 10.56
CA LEU A 384 -8.26 -19.16 11.26
C LEU A 384 -9.44 -18.20 11.41
#